data_AF-A0A139PU99-F1
#
_entry.id   AF-A0A139PU99-F1
#
_cell.length_a   1.000
_cell.length_b   1.000
_cell.length_c   1.000
_cell.angle_alpha   90.00
_cell.angle_beta   90.00
_cell.angle_gamma   90.00
#
_symmetry.space_group_name_H-M   'P 1'
#
loop_
_entity.id
_entity.type
_entity.pdbx_description
1 polymer ?
#
loop_
_entity_poly.entity_id
_entity_poly.type
_entity_poly.pdbx_seq_one_letter_code
_entity_poly.pdbx_strand_id
1 'polypeptide(L)' 'MQPGKGRPAKKSSRGVRTVAISDELFEDLYELAQGSGIPISQAADYIFKNGLKNVRIETETVTRKRLVFED' A
#
# COMPACT_ATOMS: atom_id res chain seq x y z
N MET A 1 -11.23 -21.40 -1.77
CA MET A 1 -10.76 -20.38 -0.81
C MET A 1 -10.61 -19.06 -1.56
N GLN A 2 -11.35 -18.01 -1.19
CA GLN A 2 -11.18 -16.68 -1.79
C GLN A 2 -9.95 -15.99 -1.17
N PRO A 3 -9.12 -15.27 -1.95
CA PRO A 3 -8.06 -14.45 -1.39
C PRO A 3 -8.71 -13.37 -0.52
N GLY A 4 -8.38 -13.37 0.77
CA GLY A 4 -8.88 -12.38 1.71
C GLY A 4 -8.50 -10.99 1.22
N LYS A 5 -9.49 -10.19 0.83
CA LYS A 5 -9.30 -8.77 0.55
C LYS A 5 -8.75 -8.15 1.83
N GLY A 6 -7.48 -7.72 1.78
CA GLY A 6 -6.79 -7.11 2.91
C GLY A 6 -7.67 -6.04 3.55
N ARG A 7 -7.76 -6.05 4.89
CA ARG A 7 -8.62 -5.13 5.63
C ARG A 7 -8.13 -3.69 5.39
N PRO A 8 -9.00 -2.76 4.97
CA PRO A 8 -8.60 -1.37 4.76
C PRO A 8 -8.06 -0.80 6.08
N ALA A 9 -6.96 -0.04 5.98
CA ALA A 9 -6.38 0.67 7.11
C ALA A 9 -7.45 1.50 7.85
N LYS A 10 -7.63 1.25 9.15
CA LYS A 10 -8.59 1.96 9.99
C LYS A 10 -8.13 3.42 10.13
N LYS A 11 -8.98 4.39 9.75
CA LYS A 11 -8.69 5.82 9.94
C LYS A 11 -8.61 6.12 11.44
N SER A 12 -7.44 6.54 11.92
CA SER A 12 -7.33 7.28 13.18
C SER A 12 -7.89 8.69 12.98
N SER A 13 -8.51 9.27 14.01
CA SER A 13 -9.02 10.65 14.02
C SER A 13 -7.95 11.72 13.74
N ARG A 14 -6.66 11.34 13.78
CA ARG A 14 -5.51 12.20 13.47
C ARG A 14 -4.99 12.10 12.03
N GLY A 15 -5.71 11.42 11.13
CA GLY A 15 -5.28 11.25 9.74
C GLY A 15 -4.17 10.21 9.52
N VAL A 16 -3.73 9.54 10.59
CA VAL A 16 -2.76 8.45 10.53
C VAL A 16 -3.44 7.15 10.09
N ARG A 17 -2.82 6.43 9.15
CA ARG A 17 -3.26 5.11 8.69
C ARG A 17 -2.22 4.06 9.07
N THR A 18 -2.69 2.88 9.46
CA THR A 18 -1.83 1.73 9.73
C THR A 18 -1.84 0.80 8.52
N VAL A 19 -0.64 0.43 8.04
CA VAL A 19 -0.44 -0.61 7.04
C VAL A 19 0.34 -1.76 7.67
N ALA A 20 0.03 -2.99 7.29
CA ALA A 20 0.83 -4.14 7.65
C ALA A 20 2.00 -4.26 6.66
N ILE A 21 3.19 -4.51 7.18
CA ILE A 21 4.43 -4.79 6.43
C ILE A 21 5.07 -6.06 7.00
N SER A 22 6.05 -6.65 6.30
CA SER A 22 6.82 -7.77 6.84
C SER A 22 7.72 -7.31 7.99
N ASP A 23 8.05 -8.22 8.89
CA ASP A 23 8.99 -7.97 9.99
C ASP A 23 10.37 -7.54 9.45
N GLU A 24 10.84 -8.17 8.37
CA GLU A 24 12.09 -7.80 7.68
C GLU A 24 12.10 -6.32 7.24
N LEU A 25 11.03 -5.85 6.59
CA LEU A 25 10.91 -4.44 6.19
C LEU A 25 10.81 -3.50 7.39
N PHE A 26 10.25 -3.96 8.50
CA PHE A 26 10.18 -3.18 9.72
C PHE A 26 11.57 -2.98 10.34
N GLU A 27 12.38 -4.03 10.43
CA GLU A 27 13.75 -3.95 10.95
C GLU A 27 14.62 -3.03 10.08
N ASP A 28 14.55 -3.16 8.75
CA ASP A 28 15.26 -2.26 7.83
C ASP A 28 14.86 -0.78 8.03
N LEU A 29 13.56 -0.52 8.19
CA LEU A 29 13.04 0.82 8.48
C LEU A 29 13.51 1.33 9.85
N TYR A 30 13.59 0.43 10.84
CA TYR A 30 14.01 0.75 12.19
C TYR A 30 15.49 1.15 12.23
N GLU A 31 16.36 0.35 11.63
CA GLU A 31 17.80 0.63 11.53
C GLU A 31 18.05 1.95 10.79
N LEU A 32 17.35 2.18 9.68
CA LEU A 32 17.49 3.41 8.90
C LEU A 32 17.05 4.65 9.70
N ALA A 33 15.95 4.55 10.44
CA ALA A 33 15.45 5.61 11.29
C ALA A 33 16.42 5.92 12.44
N GLN A 34 16.96 4.90 13.09
CA GLN A 34 17.98 5.04 14.13
C GLN A 34 19.25 5.70 13.61
N GLY A 35 19.81 5.20 12.50
CA GLY A 35 21.03 5.73 11.91
C GLY A 35 20.90 7.18 11.40
N SER A 36 19.68 7.58 11.02
CA SER A 36 19.38 8.93 10.54
C SER A 36 18.90 9.90 11.62
N GLY A 37 18.65 9.42 12.85
CA GLY A 37 18.13 10.23 13.95
C GLY A 37 16.73 10.80 13.73
N ILE A 38 15.90 10.13 12.90
CA ILE A 38 14.54 10.57 12.58
C ILE A 38 13.50 9.55 13.07
N PRO A 39 12.24 9.96 13.30
CA PRO A 39 11.17 9.02 13.59
C PRO A 39 10.95 8.00 12.46
N ILE A 40 10.66 6.75 12.80
CA ILE A 40 10.36 5.66 11.84
C ILE A 40 9.26 6.07 10.85
N SER A 41 8.22 6.76 11.32
CA SER A 41 7.13 7.23 10.45
C SER A 41 7.62 8.21 9.39
N GLN A 42 8.60 9.05 9.71
CA GLN A 42 9.20 10.00 8.78
C GLN A 42 10.11 9.28 7.76
N ALA A 43 10.88 8.27 8.22
CA ALA A 43 11.66 7.40 7.34
C ALA A 43 10.75 6.67 6.34
N ALA A 44 9.67 6.05 6.83
CA ALA A 44 8.68 5.36 6.01
C ALA A 44 8.01 6.30 5.00
N ASP A 45 7.59 7.50 5.42
CA ASP A 45 7.00 8.51 4.52
C ASP A 45 7.97 8.92 3.40
N TYR A 46 9.25 9.10 3.72
CA TYR A 46 10.27 9.45 2.72
C TYR A 46 10.44 8.33 1.69
N ILE A 47 10.56 7.08 2.15
CA ILE A 47 10.72 5.92 1.28
C ILE A 47 9.49 5.72 0.41
N PHE A 48 8.28 5.74 0.99
CA PHE A 48 7.05 5.58 0.22
C PHE A 48 6.85 6.68 -0.81
N LYS A 49 7.11 7.95 -0.48
CA LYS A 49 7.01 9.05 -1.45
C LYS A 49 7.96 8.88 -2.63
N ASN A 50 9.16 8.37 -2.41
CA ASN A 50 10.13 8.17 -3.49
C ASN A 50 9.86 6.89 -4.27
N GLY A 51 9.48 5.79 -3.60
CA GLY A 51 9.09 4.54 -4.25
C GLY A 51 7.86 4.69 -5.13
N LEU A 52 6.83 5.41 -4.65
CA LEU A 52 5.58 5.62 -5.40
C LEU A 52 5.77 6.45 -6.68
N LYS A 53 6.84 7.25 -6.80
CA LYS A 53 7.16 7.95 -8.08
C LYS A 53 7.48 6.98 -9.21
N ASN A 54 7.91 5.76 -8.87
CA ASN A 54 8.29 4.74 -9.84
C ASN A 54 7.14 3.78 -10.18
N VAL A 55 5.92 4.04 -9.68
CA VAL A 55 4.75 3.17 -9.86
C VAL A 55 3.60 3.98 -10.46
N ARG A 56 2.96 3.46 -11.50
CA ARG A 56 1.78 4.06 -12.13
C ARG A 56 0.57 3.15 -11.93
N ILE A 57 -0.57 3.76 -11.61
CA ILE A 57 -1.87 3.06 -11.65
C ILE A 57 -2.41 3.20 -13.08
N GLU A 58 -2.56 2.08 -13.79
CA GLU A 58 -3.26 2.03 -15.06
C GLU A 58 -4.68 1.52 -14.82
N THR A 59 -5.67 2.22 -15.39
CA THR A 59 -7.08 1.84 -15.29
C THR A 59 -7.54 1.35 -16.65
N GLU A 60 -7.66 0.03 -16.82
CA GLU A 60 -8.20 -0.57 -18.03
C GLU A 60 -9.71 -0.80 -17.89
N THR A 61 -10.48 -0.37 -18.90
CA THR A 61 -11.91 -0.70 -18.99
C THR A 61 -12.06 -1.99 -19.80
N VAL A 62 -12.33 -3.11 -19.13
CA VAL A 62 -12.53 -4.41 -19.79
C VAL A 62 -13.93 -4.45 -20.40
N THR A 63 -14.05 -4.20 -21.71
CA THR A 63 -15.32 -4.31 -22.44
C THR A 63 -15.64 -5.78 -22.69
N ARG A 64 -16.38 -6.41 -21.77
CA ARG A 64 -16.79 -7.82 -21.91
C ARG A 64 -18.04 -7.92 -22.79
N LYS A 65 -17.91 -8.44 -24.02
CA LYS A 65 -19.06 -8.79 -24.88
C LYS A 65 -19.60 -10.17 -24.47
N ARG A 66 -20.91 -10.29 -24.27
CA ARG A 66 -21.61 -11.57 -24.06
C ARG A 66 -22.61 -11.77 -25.19
N LEU A 67 -22.67 -12.99 -25.71
CA LEU A 67 -23.75 -13.42 -26.60
C LEU A 67 -25.02 -13.62 -25.76
N VAL A 68 -26.06 -12.89 -26.11
CA VAL A 68 -27.42 -13.07 -25.59
C VAL A 68 -28.19 -13.75 -26.71
N PHE A 69 -28.78 -14.91 -26.42
CA PHE A 69 -29.72 -15.57 -27.31
C PHE A 69 -31.12 -15.21 -26.80
N GLU A 70 -31.98 -14.70 -27.69
CA GLU A 70 -33.40 -14.48 -27.42
C GLU A 70 -34.16 -15.77 -27.76
N ASP A 71 -35.14 -16.13 -26.93
CA ASP A 71 -35.98 -17.34 -27.06
C ASP A 71 -36.90 -17.30 -28.30
#